data_AF-A0A356R893-F1
#
_entry.id   AF-A0A356R893-F1
#
_cell.length_a   1.000
_cell.length_b   1.000
_cell.length_c   1.000
_cell.angle_alpha   90.00
_cell.angle_beta   90.00
_cell.angle_gamma   90.00
#
_symmetry.space_group_name_H-M   'P 1'
#
loop_
_entity.id
_entity.type
_entity.pdbx_description
1 polymer ?
#
loop_
_entity_poly.entity_id
_entity_poly.type
_entity_poly.pdbx_seq_one_letter_code
_entity_poly.pdbx_strand_id
1 'polypeptide(L)'
;MVQMEQDALRKHLRTLLEEGLQTEVEPRAYTSEDINHLVHRLQSLRPDDYEGKLQIAGFQLDPYRPPGEVGGDIVQSCETCMYYVVHRQYCELPELAIPVEKDWSCRLWRI
;
A
#
# COMPACT_ATOMS: atom_id res chain seq x y z
N MET A 1 -21.88 5.36 -9.66
CA MET A 1 -21.34 6.62 -9.07
C MET A 1 -20.04 6.37 -8.31
N VAL A 2 -19.97 5.33 -7.46
CA VAL A 2 -18.77 4.96 -6.67
C VAL A 2 -17.45 4.80 -7.45
N GLN A 3 -17.46 4.28 -8.69
CA GLN A 3 -16.23 4.04 -9.46
C GLN A 3 -15.47 5.33 -9.82
N MET A 4 -16.18 6.43 -10.11
CA MET A 4 -15.54 7.70 -10.49
C MET A 4 -14.85 8.37 -9.30
N GLU A 5 -15.45 8.27 -8.11
CA GLU A 5 -14.86 8.78 -6.87
C GLU A 5 -13.58 8.02 -6.50
N GLN A 6 -13.57 6.69 -6.71
CA GLN A 6 -12.39 5.86 -6.48
C GLN A 6 -11.26 6.15 -7.48
N ASP A 7 -11.59 6.42 -8.75
CA ASP A 7 -10.60 6.80 -9.76
C ASP A 7 -9.99 8.18 -9.48
N ALA A 8 -10.82 9.15 -9.08
CA ALA A 8 -10.36 10.48 -8.67
C ALA A 8 -9.47 10.40 -7.43
N LEU A 9 -9.88 9.63 -6.42
CA LEU A 9 -9.08 9.40 -5.22
C LEU A 9 -7.76 8.73 -5.58
N ARG A 10 -7.76 7.69 -6.41
CA ARG A 10 -6.52 7.02 -6.83
C ARG A 10 -5.53 7.98 -7.49
N LYS A 11 -6.02 8.81 -8.42
CA LYS A 11 -5.20 9.83 -9.07
C LYS A 11 -4.61 10.79 -8.05
N HIS A 12 -5.41 11.22 -7.07
CA HIS A 12 -4.93 12.07 -5.99
C HIS A 12 -3.85 11.38 -5.14
N LEU A 13 -4.04 10.13 -4.73
CA LEU A 13 -3.05 9.35 -4.00
C LEU A 13 -1.76 9.18 -4.81
N ARG A 14 -1.88 8.94 -6.11
CA ARG A 14 -0.73 8.85 -7.02
C ARG A 14 0.03 10.16 -7.04
N THR A 15 -0.67 11.28 -7.23
CA THR A 15 -0.07 12.61 -7.24
C THR A 15 0.68 12.88 -5.95
N LEU A 16 0.13 12.54 -4.78
CA LEU A 16 0.85 12.69 -3.51
C LEU A 16 2.19 11.93 -3.49
N LEU A 17 2.21 10.69 -3.99
CA LEU A 17 3.44 9.90 -4.08
C LEU A 17 4.41 10.46 -5.14
N GLU A 18 3.90 10.94 -6.28
CA GLU A 18 4.69 11.60 -7.34
C GLU A 18 5.29 12.93 -6.87
N GLU A 19 4.58 13.68 -6.02
CA GLU A 19 5.01 14.94 -5.41
C GLU A 19 6.10 14.73 -4.33
N GLY A 20 6.47 13.48 -4.04
CA GLY A 20 7.58 13.14 -3.15
C GLY A 20 7.19 12.93 -1.69
N LEU A 21 5.93 12.56 -1.42
CA LEU A 21 5.47 12.16 -0.08
C LEU A 21 6.45 11.13 0.52
N GLN A 22 7.03 11.47 1.67
CA GLN A 22 8.01 10.63 2.35
C GLN A 22 7.30 9.43 2.99
N THR A 23 7.36 8.26 2.35
CA THR A 23 6.74 7.04 2.87
C THR A 23 7.75 6.13 3.58
N GLU A 24 7.29 5.42 4.61
CA GLU A 24 8.14 4.49 5.37
C GLU A 24 8.25 3.14 4.67
N VAL A 25 9.05 3.08 3.60
CA VAL A 25 9.21 1.88 2.76
C VAL A 25 9.80 0.70 3.54
N GLU A 26 10.75 0.98 4.44
CA GLU A 26 11.43 0.01 5.29
C GLU A 26 11.41 0.43 6.77
N PRO A 27 11.43 -0.52 7.72
CA PRO A 27 11.40 -1.97 7.53
C PRO A 27 10.01 -2.47 7.10
N ARG A 28 9.94 -3.47 6.22
CA ARG A 28 8.67 -4.10 5.86
C ARG A 28 8.14 -5.00 6.97
N ALA A 29 6.85 -5.31 6.90
CA ALA A 29 6.18 -6.11 7.92
C ALA A 29 6.44 -7.61 7.69
N TYR A 30 7.61 -8.09 8.14
CA TYR A 30 8.02 -9.49 7.95
C TYR A 30 7.39 -10.44 8.97
N THR A 31 7.12 -9.96 10.18
CA THR A 31 6.52 -10.75 11.25
C THR A 31 5.08 -10.33 11.52
N SER A 32 4.30 -11.22 12.15
CA SER A 32 2.95 -10.89 12.60
C SER A 32 2.93 -9.74 13.61
N GLU A 33 4.01 -9.56 14.39
CA GLU A 33 4.15 -8.45 15.34
C GLU A 33 4.31 -7.10 14.60
N ASP A 34 5.15 -7.04 13.56
CA ASP A 34 5.31 -5.85 12.73
C ASP A 34 3.99 -5.44 12.08
N ILE A 35 3.22 -6.43 11.61
CA ILE A 35 1.92 -6.21 10.98
C ILE A 35 0.94 -5.63 11.99
N ASN A 36 0.82 -6.25 13.16
CA ASN A 36 -0.09 -5.76 14.21
C ASN A 36 0.30 -4.35 14.65
N HIS A 37 1.59 -4.05 14.74
CA HIS A 37 2.08 -2.71 15.05
C HIS A 37 1.69 -1.69 13.97
N LEU A 38 1.88 -2.01 12.69
CA LEU A 38 1.48 -1.13 11.59
C LEU A 38 -0.04 -0.97 11.47
N VAL A 39 -0.79 -2.05 11.64
CA VAL A 39 -2.26 -2.03 11.69
C VAL A 39 -2.73 -1.11 12.82
N HIS A 40 -2.16 -1.22 14.02
CA HIS A 40 -2.51 -0.35 15.14
C HIS A 40 -2.18 1.12 14.86
N ARG A 41 -1.05 1.39 14.19
CA ARG A 41 -0.69 2.74 13.74
C ARG A 41 -1.69 3.28 12.72
N LEU A 42 -2.11 2.48 11.74
CA LEU A 42 -3.10 2.86 10.74
C LEU A 42 -4.50 3.06 11.36
N GLN A 43 -4.89 2.24 12.34
CA GLN A 43 -6.15 2.38 13.07
C GLN A 43 -6.20 3.65 13.94
N SER A 44 -5.04 4.19 14.31
CA SER A 44 -4.95 5.47 15.03
C SER A 44 -5.17 6.69 14.11
N LEU A 45 -5.14 6.50 12.79
CA LEU A 45 -5.42 7.54 11.81
C LEU A 45 -6.91 7.70 11.57
N ARG A 46 -7.31 8.88 11.07
CA ARG A 46 -8.68 9.10 10.61
C ARG A 46 -8.93 8.30 9.32
N PRO A 47 -10.18 7.86 9.07
CA PRO A 47 -10.51 7.10 7.86
C PRO A 47 -10.21 7.87 6.57
N ASP A 48 -10.31 9.20 6.60
CA ASP A 48 -10.03 10.15 5.52
C ASP A 48 -8.56 10.62 5.47
N ASP A 49 -7.70 10.16 6.38
CA ASP A 49 -6.28 10.56 6.44
C ASP A 49 -5.43 9.72 5.48
N TYR A 50 -5.59 9.99 4.18
CA TYR A 50 -4.92 9.23 3.14
C TYR A 50 -3.40 9.45 3.12
N GLU A 51 -2.93 10.65 3.39
CA GLU A 51 -1.50 10.96 3.47
C GLU A 51 -0.83 10.15 4.58
N GLY A 52 -1.39 10.16 5.80
CA GLY A 52 -0.87 9.35 6.90
C GLY A 52 -0.89 7.86 6.58
N LYS A 53 -1.96 7.37 5.93
CA LYS A 53 -2.07 5.98 5.51
C LYS A 53 -0.97 5.60 4.51
N LEU A 54 -0.74 6.44 3.49
CA LEU A 54 0.32 6.23 2.49
C LEU A 54 1.71 6.23 3.14
N GLN A 55 1.95 7.16 4.07
CA GLN A 55 3.21 7.26 4.80
C GLN A 55 3.49 6.03 5.67
N ILE A 56 2.55 5.68 6.56
CA ILE A 56 2.72 4.57 7.52
C ILE A 56 2.79 3.24 6.78
N ALA A 57 1.94 3.03 5.78
CA ALA A 57 1.96 1.80 5.00
C ALA A 57 3.10 1.73 3.97
N GLY A 58 3.92 2.78 3.85
CA GLY A 58 5.12 2.74 3.02
C GLY A 58 4.80 2.56 1.54
N PHE A 59 3.79 3.25 1.03
CA PHE A 59 3.38 3.10 -0.37
C PHE A 59 4.45 3.62 -1.34
N GLN A 60 4.63 2.89 -2.44
CA GLN A 60 5.47 3.23 -3.56
C GLN A 60 4.70 2.99 -4.86
N LEU A 61 4.98 3.82 -5.86
CA LEU A 61 4.38 3.67 -7.20
C LEU A 61 5.02 2.52 -7.98
N ASP A 62 6.27 2.23 -7.67
CA ASP A 62 7.03 1.15 -8.28
C ASP A 62 6.93 -0.13 -7.46
N PRO A 63 6.96 -1.28 -8.13
CA PRO A 63 6.96 -2.56 -7.46
C PRO A 63 8.28 -2.79 -6.73
N TYR A 64 8.20 -3.28 -5.50
CA TYR A 64 9.39 -3.45 -4.66
C TYR A 64 10.08 -4.78 -4.95
N ARG A 65 11.41 -4.74 -5.10
CA ARG A 65 12.26 -5.92 -5.22
C ARG A 65 13.22 -5.95 -4.03
N PRO A 66 13.10 -6.93 -3.10
CA PRO A 66 13.96 -7.00 -1.93
C PRO A 66 15.44 -7.18 -2.34
N PRO A 67 16.36 -6.31 -1.88
CA PRO A 67 17.78 -6.47 -2.15
C PRO A 67 18.35 -7.60 -1.30
N GLY A 68 18.75 -8.71 -1.92
CA GLY A 68 19.50 -9.78 -1.25
C GLY A 68 18.89 -11.19 -1.29
N GLU A 69 17.70 -11.38 -1.84
CA GLU A 69 17.19 -12.73 -2.11
C GLU A 69 17.86 -13.32 -3.35
N VAL A 70 18.90 -14.13 -3.13
CA VAL A 70 19.52 -14.98 -4.17
C VAL A 70 18.52 -16.10 -4.52
N GLY A 71 17.57 -15.80 -5.41
CA GLY A 71 16.52 -16.73 -5.86
C GLY A 71 15.07 -16.31 -5.56
N GLY A 72 14.84 -15.10 -5.06
CA GLY A 72 13.50 -14.55 -4.81
C GLY A 72 13.06 -13.63 -5.95
N ASP A 73 12.56 -14.20 -7.05
CA ASP A 73 11.96 -13.45 -8.18
C ASP A 73 10.61 -12.79 -7.83
N ILE A 74 10.22 -12.73 -6.55
CA ILE A 74 8.90 -12.25 -6.15
C ILE A 74 8.92 -10.73 -6.09
N VAL A 75 8.41 -10.15 -7.17
CA VAL A 75 8.08 -8.73 -7.27
C VAL A 75 6.92 -8.44 -6.29
N GLN A 76 7.20 -7.64 -5.26
CA GLN A 76 6.21 -7.25 -4.25
C GLN A 76 5.39 -6.08 -4.79
N SER A 77 4.34 -6.39 -5.53
CA SER A 77 3.38 -5.43 -6.07
C SER A 77 1.99 -5.68 -5.49
N CYS A 78 1.10 -4.70 -5.58
CA CYS A 78 -0.28 -4.88 -5.14
C CYS A 78 -0.93 -6.02 -5.92
N GLU A 79 -0.61 -6.21 -7.21
CA GLU A 79 -1.09 -7.35 -8.00
C GLU A 79 -0.83 -8.72 -7.35
N THR A 80 0.33 -8.86 -6.69
CA THR A 80 0.74 -10.11 -6.01
C THR A 80 0.33 -10.15 -4.54
N CYS A 81 -0.39 -9.13 -4.05
CA CYS A 81 -0.82 -9.02 -2.66
C CYS A 81 -2.17 -9.70 -2.42
N MET A 82 -2.30 -10.42 -1.29
CA MET A 82 -3.54 -11.08 -0.86
C MET A 82 -4.74 -10.11 -0.74
N TYR A 83 -4.51 -8.84 -0.41
CA TYR A 83 -5.57 -7.84 -0.19
C TYR A 83 -5.97 -7.04 -1.43
N TYR A 84 -5.37 -7.32 -2.59
CA TYR A 84 -5.63 -6.54 -3.79
C TYR A 84 -6.77 -7.13 -4.62
N VAL A 85 -7.75 -6.29 -4.90
CA VAL A 85 -8.91 -6.65 -5.73
C VAL A 85 -8.67 -6.20 -7.16
N VAL A 86 -8.25 -7.12 -8.01
CA VAL A 86 -7.89 -6.85 -9.42
C VAL A 86 -8.98 -6.09 -10.19
N HIS A 87 -10.25 -6.48 -10.01
CA HIS A 87 -11.37 -5.92 -10.78
C HIS A 87 -11.71 -4.47 -10.37
N ARG A 88 -11.38 -4.09 -9.13
CA ARG A 88 -11.65 -2.76 -8.58
C ARG A 88 -10.38 -1.91 -8.48
N GLN A 89 -9.20 -2.52 -8.62
CA GLN A 89 -7.89 -1.90 -8.37
C GLN A 89 -7.92 -1.20 -7.00
N TYR A 90 -8.11 -2.02 -5.96
CA TYR A 90 -8.43 -1.55 -4.61
C TYR A 90 -7.79 -2.46 -3.56
N CYS A 91 -7.31 -1.86 -2.48
CA CYS A 91 -6.81 -2.58 -1.32
C CYS A 91 -7.94 -2.79 -0.33
N GLU A 92 -8.37 -4.05 -0.16
CA GLU A 92 -9.42 -4.45 0.78
C GLU A 92 -8.96 -4.57 2.23
N LEU A 93 -7.69 -4.22 2.54
CA LEU A 93 -7.22 -4.18 3.92
C LEU A 93 -8.07 -3.15 4.69
N PRO A 94 -8.79 -3.54 5.77
CA PRO A 94 -9.74 -2.66 6.47
C PRO A 94 -9.13 -1.34 6.95
N GLU A 95 -7.87 -1.38 7.35
CA GLU A 95 -7.12 -0.22 7.83
C GLU A 95 -6.78 0.78 6.74
N LEU A 96 -6.57 0.30 5.52
CA LEU A 96 -6.25 1.13 4.37
C LEU A 96 -7.53 1.50 3.64
N ALA A 97 -8.22 0.51 3.09
CA ALA A 97 -9.47 0.64 2.36
C ALA A 97 -9.38 1.76 1.30
N ILE A 98 -8.30 1.74 0.49
CA ILE A 98 -7.99 2.76 -0.53
C ILE A 98 -7.85 2.16 -1.93
N PRO A 99 -8.15 2.95 -2.98
CA PRO A 99 -7.87 2.55 -4.36
C PRO A 99 -6.37 2.60 -4.65
N VAL A 100 -5.82 1.55 -5.26
CA VAL A 100 -4.39 1.40 -5.55
C VAL A 100 -4.20 0.84 -6.96
N GLU A 101 -3.02 1.02 -7.57
CA GLU A 101 -2.72 0.36 -8.85
C GLU A 101 -1.98 -0.96 -8.65
N LYS A 102 -2.03 -1.81 -9.68
CA LYS A 102 -1.43 -3.14 -9.68
C LYS A 102 0.09 -3.11 -9.45
N ASP A 103 0.74 -2.08 -9.97
CA ASP A 103 2.20 -1.92 -9.96
C ASP A 103 2.72 -1.28 -8.67
N TRP A 104 1.83 -0.75 -7.81
CA TRP A 104 2.22 -0.13 -6.55
C TRP A 104 2.72 -1.17 -5.55
N SER A 105 3.49 -0.75 -4.55
CA SER A 105 3.93 -1.60 -3.45
C SER A 105 3.64 -0.92 -2.11
N CYS A 106 3.42 -1.71 -1.06
CA CYS A 106 3.34 -1.21 0.31
C CYS A 106 4.13 -2.13 1.25
N ARG A 107 4.56 -1.61 2.40
CA ARG A 107 5.33 -2.37 3.38
C ARG A 107 4.52 -3.47 4.09
N LEU A 108 3.19 -3.44 3.96
CA LEU A 108 2.25 -4.45 4.47
C LEU A 108 1.91 -5.54 3.43
N TRP A 109 2.63 -5.57 2.30
CA TRP A 109 2.44 -6.57 1.26
C TRP A 109 2.57 -8.00 1.81
N ARG A 110 1.68 -8.90 1.36
CA ARG A 110 1.65 -10.33 1.74
C ARG A 110 1.14 -11.21 0.61
N ILE A 111 1.61 -12.45 0.57
CA ILE A 111 1.12 -13.55 -0.28
C ILE A 111 0.68 -14.74 0.57
#